data_AF-A0A1H5SRA8-F1
#
_entry.id   AF-A0A1H5SRA8-F1
#
_cell.length_a   1.000
_cell.length_b   1.000
_cell.length_c   1.000
_cell.angle_alpha   90.00
_cell.angle_beta   90.00
_cell.angle_gamma   90.00
#
_symmetry.space_group_name_H-M   'P 1'
#
loop_
_entity.id
_entity.type
_entity.pdbx_description
1 polymer ?
#
loop_
_entity_poly.entity_id
_entity_poly.type
_entity_poly.pdbx_seq_one_letter_code
_entity_poly.pdbx_strand_id
1 'polypeptide(L)'
;MEWPHAYPALPPLPAPLAHHGAALPRRLALVPVRTDAQRSAVEAFIRARFAAHYDARVRHFMPCLYGLESDDGRLYGALGTRAADAEALFLERYLERPVEQILRDRCGVAAARSDIVEVGNLAARGVGAARLLILALSGMLAAQGFRWVVFTATPALRNSFQRLGLALRTLGPADPACMGEEAREWGSYYERCPQVMAGEIAQGAAHPLRAGAALAPGCRFLPCGGEGAHVAGR
;
A
#
# COMPACT_ATOMS: atom_id res chain seq x y z
N MET A 1 -37.47 -13.26 -11.82
CA MET A 1 -36.11 -13.80 -11.65
C MET A 1 -35.67 -13.43 -10.26
N GLU A 2 -36.14 -14.24 -9.31
CA GLU A 2 -36.04 -14.04 -7.87
C GLU A 2 -34.69 -14.55 -7.37
N TRP A 3 -34.00 -13.74 -6.58
CA TRP A 3 -32.80 -14.13 -5.85
C TRP A 3 -33.20 -14.83 -4.55
N PRO A 4 -32.84 -16.10 -4.30
CA PRO A 4 -33.10 -16.71 -3.02
C PRO A 4 -31.85 -16.67 -2.12
N HIS A 5 -32.13 -16.46 -0.84
CA HIS A 5 -31.33 -16.74 0.35
C HIS A 5 -30.47 -15.62 0.98
N ALA A 6 -31.03 -15.18 2.11
CA ALA A 6 -30.41 -14.53 3.25
C ALA A 6 -28.99 -15.06 3.55
N TYR A 7 -28.06 -14.12 3.70
CA TYR A 7 -26.73 -14.38 4.23
C TYR A 7 -26.83 -14.73 5.73
N PRO A 8 -26.17 -15.80 6.20
CA PRO A 8 -26.00 -16.00 7.63
C PRO A 8 -25.22 -14.83 8.23
N ALA A 9 -25.57 -14.43 9.44
CA ALA A 9 -24.87 -13.39 10.18
C ALA A 9 -23.37 -13.73 10.24
N LEU A 10 -22.54 -12.82 9.70
CA LEU A 10 -21.09 -12.96 9.69
C LEU A 10 -20.58 -13.10 11.14
N PRO A 11 -19.66 -14.04 11.42
CA PRO A 11 -18.95 -14.04 12.70
C PRO A 11 -18.23 -12.69 12.88
N PRO A 12 -18.02 -12.22 14.12
CA PRO A 12 -17.31 -10.97 14.36
C PRO A 12 -15.96 -10.99 13.63
N LEU A 13 -15.75 -9.99 12.78
CA LEU A 13 -14.55 -9.86 11.96
C LEU A 13 -13.31 -9.81 12.87
N PRO A 14 -12.25 -10.59 12.58
CA PRO A 14 -10.97 -10.36 13.23
C PRO A 14 -10.50 -8.94 12.92
N ALA A 15 -10.02 -8.25 13.96
CA ALA A 15 -9.50 -6.88 13.88
C ALA A 15 -8.45 -6.74 12.76
N PRO A 16 -8.24 -5.53 12.21
CA PRO A 16 -7.27 -5.37 11.14
C PRO A 16 -5.90 -5.82 11.60
N LEU A 17 -5.18 -6.69 10.88
CA LEU A 17 -3.74 -7.01 11.03
C LEU A 17 -3.07 -6.53 12.34
N ALA A 18 -3.64 -6.87 13.51
CA ALA A 18 -3.27 -6.31 14.80
C ALA A 18 -3.60 -7.32 15.88
N HIS A 19 -2.55 -7.98 16.33
CA HIS A 19 -2.54 -8.67 17.60
C HIS A 19 -1.55 -7.95 18.52
N HIS A 20 -2.05 -7.65 19.72
CA HIS A 20 -1.38 -7.24 20.97
C HIS A 20 -0.02 -6.52 20.85
N GLY A 21 -0.10 -5.20 20.71
CA GLY A 21 0.43 -4.26 21.71
C GLY A 21 1.91 -4.36 22.11
N ALA A 22 2.84 -4.55 21.18
CA ALA A 22 4.16 -3.97 21.41
C ALA A 22 3.99 -2.45 21.37
N ALA A 23 4.35 -1.76 22.46
CA ALA A 23 4.39 -0.30 22.45
C ALA A 23 5.18 0.17 21.24
N LEU A 24 4.61 1.08 20.45
CA LEU A 24 5.35 1.67 19.35
C LEU A 24 6.53 2.43 19.95
N PRO A 25 7.73 2.29 19.38
CA PRO A 25 8.88 3.06 19.82
C PRO A 25 8.59 4.55 19.61
N ARG A 26 9.24 5.38 20.43
CA ARG A 26 8.99 6.84 20.46
C ARG A 26 9.24 7.54 19.13
N ARG A 27 10.02 6.92 18.24
CA ARG A 27 10.31 7.42 16.91
C ARG A 27 10.28 6.28 15.90
N LEU A 28 9.50 6.47 14.84
CA LEU A 28 9.53 5.66 13.64
C LEU A 28 9.78 6.57 12.45
N ALA A 29 10.63 6.13 11.54
CA ALA A 29 10.98 6.82 10.33
C ALA A 29 10.63 5.99 9.11
N LEU A 30 10.04 6.62 8.08
CA LEU A 30 9.95 6.01 6.76
C LEU A 30 11.32 6.13 6.07
N VAL A 31 11.87 4.99 5.65
CA VAL A 31 13.20 4.85 5.06
C VAL A 31 13.05 4.22 3.67
N PRO A 32 13.59 4.85 2.60
CA PRO A 32 13.61 4.25 1.28
C PRO A 32 14.67 3.15 1.20
N VAL A 33 14.33 2.04 0.54
CA VAL A 33 15.29 0.98 0.24
C VAL A 33 16.24 1.45 -0.87
N ARG A 34 17.55 1.37 -0.63
CA ARG A 34 18.61 1.84 -1.54
C ARG A 34 19.65 0.78 -1.90
N THR A 35 19.70 -0.32 -1.15
CA THR A 35 20.66 -1.41 -1.37
C THR A 35 19.96 -2.76 -1.49
N ASP A 36 20.62 -3.73 -2.12
CA ASP A 36 20.09 -5.09 -2.24
C ASP A 36 19.91 -5.78 -0.88
N ALA A 37 20.75 -5.45 0.09
CA ALA A 37 20.61 -5.95 1.47
C ALA A 37 19.34 -5.38 2.14
N GLN A 38 19.08 -4.08 1.99
CA GLN A 38 17.85 -3.45 2.48
C GLN A 38 16.62 -4.02 1.77
N ARG A 39 16.68 -4.18 0.44
CA ARG A 39 15.62 -4.79 -0.35
C ARG A 39 15.32 -6.20 0.14
N SER A 40 16.34 -7.03 0.27
CA SER A 40 16.21 -8.40 0.77
C SER A 40 15.55 -8.45 2.15
N ALA A 41 15.96 -7.58 3.08
CA ALA A 41 15.37 -7.49 4.42
C ALA A 41 13.89 -7.07 4.41
N VAL A 42 13.56 -6.05 3.61
CA VAL A 42 12.18 -5.54 3.49
C VAL A 42 11.28 -6.54 2.79
N GLU A 43 11.72 -7.17 1.71
CA GLU A 43 10.96 -8.23 1.05
C GLU A 43 10.75 -9.44 1.96
N ALA A 44 11.78 -9.87 2.71
CA ALA A 44 11.64 -10.94 3.69
C ALA A 44 10.62 -10.59 4.78
N PHE A 45 10.62 -9.35 5.26
CA PHE A 45 9.60 -8.86 6.20
C PHE A 45 8.19 -8.93 5.59
N ILE A 46 8.00 -8.46 4.36
CA ILE A 46 6.71 -8.53 3.65
C ILE A 46 6.26 -9.99 3.51
N ARG A 47 7.13 -10.88 3.00
CA ARG A 47 6.84 -12.31 2.85
C ARG A 47 6.39 -12.93 4.16
N ALA A 48 7.13 -12.71 5.24
CA ALA A 48 6.81 -13.26 6.55
C ALA A 48 5.44 -12.80 7.06
N ARG A 49 5.07 -11.53 6.85
CA ARG A 49 3.76 -11.00 7.29
C ARG A 49 2.61 -11.54 6.45
N PHE A 50 2.79 -11.64 5.13
CA PHE A 50 1.77 -12.19 4.24
C PHE A 50 1.59 -13.70 4.46
N ALA A 51 2.67 -14.46 4.61
CA ALA A 51 2.62 -15.88 4.95
C ALA A 51 1.90 -16.10 6.30
N ALA A 52 2.29 -15.37 7.34
CA ALA A 52 1.69 -15.55 8.67
C ALA A 52 0.19 -15.23 8.76
N HIS A 53 -0.33 -14.38 7.87
CA HIS A 53 -1.74 -13.93 7.96
C HIS A 53 -2.65 -14.50 6.86
N TYR A 54 -2.09 -14.79 5.69
CA TYR A 54 -2.84 -15.27 4.54
C TYR A 54 -2.39 -16.65 4.05
N ASP A 55 -1.32 -17.23 4.61
CA ASP A 55 -0.62 -18.38 4.01
C ASP A 55 -0.15 -18.10 2.57
N ALA A 56 0.18 -16.83 2.31
CA ALA A 56 0.57 -16.34 0.99
C ALA A 56 2.09 -16.46 0.78
N ARG A 57 2.47 -16.86 -0.44
CA ARG A 57 3.85 -16.86 -0.95
C ARG A 57 4.05 -15.70 -1.93
N VAL A 58 4.28 -14.51 -1.39
CA VAL A 58 4.50 -13.29 -2.21
C VAL A 58 5.80 -13.39 -3.02
N ARG A 59 5.67 -13.37 -4.36
CA ARG A 59 6.81 -13.34 -5.30
C ARG A 59 7.05 -11.99 -5.95
N HIS A 60 6.00 -11.19 -6.10
CA HIS A 60 6.06 -9.90 -6.78
C HIS A 60 6.17 -8.75 -5.79
N PHE A 61 7.17 -7.91 -6.00
CA PHE A 61 7.43 -6.71 -5.21
C PHE A 61 7.45 -5.51 -6.13
N MET A 62 6.90 -4.41 -5.64
CA MET A 62 6.95 -3.14 -6.35
C MET A 62 8.40 -2.65 -6.53
N PRO A 63 8.65 -1.79 -7.54
CA PRO A 63 9.99 -1.31 -7.86
C PRO A 63 10.60 -0.49 -6.74
N CYS A 64 9.81 0.37 -6.10
CA CYS A 64 10.24 1.16 -4.95
C CYS A 64 9.70 0.52 -3.67
N LEU A 65 10.58 0.25 -2.71
CA LEU A 65 10.20 -0.29 -1.40
C LEU A 65 10.62 0.67 -0.29
N TYR A 66 9.86 0.68 0.78
CA TYR A 66 10.10 1.50 1.97
C TYR A 66 9.90 0.68 3.23
N GLY A 67 10.77 0.91 4.22
CA GLY A 67 10.64 0.40 5.58
C GLY A 67 10.13 1.49 6.53
N LEU A 68 9.31 1.12 7.50
CA LEU A 68 9.05 1.94 8.69
C LEU A 68 9.91 1.37 9.81
N GLU A 69 10.97 2.10 10.15
CA GLU A 69 12.03 1.63 11.04
C GLU A 69 12.08 2.47 12.31
N SER A 70 12.43 1.83 13.43
CA SER A 70 12.82 2.54 14.65
C SER A 70 14.29 2.94 14.62
N ASP A 71 14.71 3.73 15.60
CA ASP A 71 16.10 4.24 15.69
C ASP A 71 17.16 3.13 15.80
N ASP A 72 16.78 1.91 16.23
CA ASP A 72 17.63 0.70 16.28
C ASP A 72 17.63 -0.10 14.96
N GLY A 73 16.99 0.40 13.90
CA GLY A 73 16.88 -0.25 12.58
C GLY A 73 15.85 -1.38 12.51
N ARG A 74 15.03 -1.59 13.56
CA ARG A 74 14.01 -2.63 13.55
C ARG A 74 12.82 -2.24 12.67
N LEU A 75 12.42 -3.13 11.76
CA LEU A 75 11.24 -2.95 10.93
C LEU A 75 9.92 -3.12 11.71
N TYR A 76 9.06 -2.12 11.61
CA TYR A 76 7.68 -2.11 12.11
C TYR A 76 6.65 -2.14 10.99
N GLY A 77 7.03 -1.72 9.79
CA GLY A 77 6.21 -1.79 8.60
C GLY A 77 7.03 -1.75 7.33
N ALA A 78 6.39 -2.09 6.23
CA ALA A 78 6.95 -2.03 4.90
C ALA A 78 5.83 -1.80 3.89
N LEU A 79 6.15 -1.18 2.77
CA LEU A 79 5.28 -1.09 1.61
C LEU A 79 6.10 -0.94 0.34
N GLY A 80 5.40 -1.06 -0.78
CA GLY A 80 5.91 -0.72 -2.08
C GLY A 80 5.12 0.41 -2.74
N THR A 81 5.76 1.10 -3.68
CA THR A 81 5.12 2.08 -4.55
C THR A 81 5.50 1.89 -6.01
N ARG A 82 4.59 2.30 -6.91
CA ARG A 82 4.80 2.36 -8.36
C ARG A 82 4.05 3.58 -8.91
N ALA A 83 4.72 4.44 -9.68
CA ALA A 83 4.06 5.60 -10.29
C ALA A 83 3.36 5.20 -11.60
N ALA A 84 2.16 5.75 -11.83
CA ALA A 84 1.35 5.38 -12.99
C ALA A 84 1.86 5.97 -14.32
N ASP A 85 2.71 7.00 -14.26
CA ASP A 85 3.37 7.60 -15.43
C ASP A 85 4.61 6.82 -15.90
N ALA A 86 5.25 6.08 -15.01
CA ALA A 86 6.44 5.28 -15.32
C ALA A 86 6.09 3.92 -15.92
N GLU A 87 5.00 3.29 -15.47
CA GLU A 87 4.58 1.96 -15.94
C GLU A 87 3.08 1.68 -15.69
N ALA A 88 2.58 0.61 -16.30
CA ALA A 88 1.24 0.11 -16.02
C ALA A 88 1.13 -0.35 -14.56
N LEU A 89 -0.01 -0.07 -13.94
CA LEU A 89 -0.25 -0.41 -12.54
C LEU A 89 -0.62 -1.89 -12.43
N PHE A 90 -0.20 -2.55 -11.36
CA PHE A 90 -0.54 -3.95 -11.13
C PHE A 90 -2.06 -4.11 -10.91
N LEU A 91 -2.66 -3.21 -10.12
CA LEU A 91 -4.10 -3.23 -9.87
C LEU A 91 -4.99 -2.96 -11.09
N GLU A 92 -4.44 -2.47 -12.21
CA GLU A 92 -5.20 -2.31 -13.46
C GLU A 92 -5.60 -3.67 -14.05
N ARG A 93 -4.97 -4.78 -13.62
CA ARG A 93 -5.42 -6.15 -13.94
C ARG A 93 -6.85 -6.44 -13.46
N TYR A 94 -7.31 -5.78 -12.40
CA TYR A 94 -8.66 -5.96 -11.86
C TYR A 94 -9.70 -4.98 -12.44
N LEU A 95 -9.26 -4.01 -13.24
CA LEU A 95 -10.10 -2.93 -13.74
C LEU A 95 -10.30 -3.09 -15.24
N GLU A 96 -11.46 -2.68 -15.74
CA GLU A 96 -11.75 -2.78 -17.18
C GLU A 96 -11.06 -1.70 -18.01
N ARG A 97 -10.56 -0.64 -17.35
CA ARG A 97 -9.90 0.53 -17.96
C ARG A 97 -8.80 1.08 -17.04
N PRO A 98 -7.86 1.89 -17.58
CA PRO A 98 -6.85 2.58 -16.79
C PRO A 98 -7.43 3.38 -15.63
N VAL A 99 -6.68 3.46 -14.53
CA VAL A 99 -7.19 3.96 -13.25
C VAL A 99 -7.68 5.42 -13.32
N GLU A 100 -7.02 6.27 -14.11
CA GLU A 100 -7.40 7.66 -14.30
C GLU A 100 -8.76 7.81 -15.01
N GLN A 101 -9.08 6.87 -15.91
CA GLN A 101 -10.38 6.85 -16.58
C GLN A 101 -11.48 6.42 -15.61
N ILE A 102 -11.21 5.41 -14.77
CA ILE A 102 -12.15 4.98 -13.73
C ILE A 102 -12.42 6.09 -12.72
N LEU A 103 -11.39 6.82 -12.30
CA LEU A 103 -11.52 7.97 -11.41
C LEU A 103 -12.38 9.08 -12.02
N ARG A 104 -12.18 9.39 -13.30
CA ARG A 104 -13.00 10.38 -13.99
C ARG A 104 -14.45 9.93 -14.06
N ASP A 105 -14.68 8.71 -14.54
CA ASP A 105 -16.01 8.26 -14.93
C ASP A 105 -16.88 7.87 -13.74
N ARG A 106 -16.30 7.24 -12.70
CA ARG A 106 -17.05 6.76 -11.52
C ARG A 106 -17.02 7.75 -10.36
N CYS A 107 -15.99 8.58 -10.28
CA CYS A 107 -15.76 9.45 -9.13
C CYS A 107 -15.85 10.95 -9.47
N GLY A 108 -15.97 11.32 -10.75
CA GLY A 108 -15.97 12.71 -11.19
C GLY A 108 -14.62 13.42 -11.00
N VAL A 109 -13.53 12.65 -10.90
CA VAL A 109 -12.19 13.16 -10.60
C VAL A 109 -11.32 13.12 -11.84
N ALA A 110 -10.93 14.29 -12.35
CA ALA A 110 -9.88 14.39 -13.36
C ALA A 110 -8.50 14.32 -12.69
N ALA A 111 -7.74 13.27 -13.01
CA ALA A 111 -6.36 13.08 -12.57
C ALA A 111 -5.48 12.72 -13.77
N ALA A 112 -4.30 13.34 -13.87
CA ALA A 112 -3.28 12.88 -14.81
C ALA A 112 -2.61 11.62 -14.28
N ARG A 113 -2.06 10.76 -15.14
CA ARG A 113 -1.31 9.57 -14.68
C ARG A 113 -0.11 9.95 -13.79
N SER A 114 0.54 11.08 -14.05
CA SER A 114 1.62 11.63 -13.21
C SER A 114 1.17 12.00 -11.79
N ASP A 115 -0.14 12.19 -11.58
CA ASP A 115 -0.69 12.52 -10.25
C ASP A 115 -0.96 11.26 -9.41
N ILE A 116 -0.82 10.07 -9.99
CA ILE A 116 -1.30 8.80 -9.44
C ILE A 116 -0.13 7.87 -9.11
N VAL A 117 -0.15 7.36 -7.88
CA VAL A 117 0.78 6.34 -7.41
C VAL A 117 0.04 5.14 -6.86
N GLU A 118 0.46 3.95 -7.28
CA GLU A 118 0.00 2.69 -6.70
C GLU A 118 0.81 2.36 -5.44
N VAL A 119 0.10 1.94 -4.39
CA VAL A 119 0.70 1.42 -3.16
C VAL A 119 0.28 -0.04 -2.99
N GLY A 120 1.28 -0.88 -2.75
CA GLY A 120 1.12 -2.31 -2.59
C GLY A 120 2.10 -2.87 -1.59
N ASN A 121 2.16 -4.20 -1.48
CA ASN A 121 3.05 -4.91 -0.55
C ASN A 121 3.01 -4.38 0.91
N LEU A 122 1.89 -3.77 1.33
CA LEU A 122 1.79 -3.14 2.64
C LEU A 122 1.72 -4.21 3.73
N ALA A 123 2.74 -4.22 4.59
CA ALA A 123 2.85 -5.12 5.72
C ALA A 123 3.23 -4.33 6.97
N ALA A 124 2.62 -4.64 8.12
CA ALA A 124 2.92 -3.94 9.37
C ALA A 124 2.81 -4.86 10.59
N ARG A 125 3.55 -4.51 11.66
CA ARG A 125 3.48 -5.12 13.00
C ARG A 125 2.38 -4.43 13.82
N GLY A 126 1.13 -4.61 13.40
CA GLY A 126 -0.05 -4.07 14.09
C GLY A 126 -0.66 -2.84 13.44
N VAL A 127 -1.90 -2.53 13.84
CA VAL A 127 -2.68 -1.38 13.33
C VAL A 127 -2.02 -0.04 13.58
N GLY A 128 -1.33 0.12 14.71
CA GLY A 128 -0.64 1.36 15.03
C GLY A 128 0.46 1.65 14.00
N ALA A 129 1.32 0.65 13.73
CA ALA A 129 2.37 0.75 12.72
C ALA A 129 1.78 0.95 11.31
N ALA A 130 0.69 0.25 10.96
CA ALA A 130 0.02 0.44 9.67
C ALA A 130 -0.50 1.87 9.47
N ARG A 131 -1.13 2.46 10.50
CA ARG A 131 -1.61 3.85 10.44
C ARG A 131 -0.46 4.84 10.31
N LEU A 132 0.60 4.69 11.11
CA LEU A 132 1.78 5.55 10.99
C LEU A 132 2.43 5.42 9.62
N LEU A 133 2.50 4.22 9.07
CA LEU A 133 3.01 3.97 7.72
C LEU A 133 2.18 4.70 6.66
N ILE A 134 0.83 4.63 6.73
CA ILE A 134 -0.08 5.36 5.83
C ILE A 134 0.16 6.88 5.90
N LEU A 135 0.29 7.43 7.11
CA LEU A 135 0.49 8.87 7.31
C LEU A 135 1.89 9.33 6.86
N ALA A 136 2.93 8.56 7.18
CA ALA A 136 4.30 8.84 6.75
C ALA A 136 4.38 8.87 5.22
N LEU A 137 3.80 7.84 4.58
CA LEU A 137 3.76 7.71 3.14
C LEU A 137 2.99 8.86 2.49
N SER A 138 1.81 9.20 3.01
CA SER A 138 1.00 10.30 2.48
C SER A 138 1.78 11.61 2.52
N GLY A 139 2.51 11.88 3.60
CA GLY A 139 3.39 13.03 3.71
C GLY A 139 4.52 13.06 2.69
N MET A 140 5.15 11.90 2.46
CA MET A 140 6.24 11.73 1.50
C MET A 140 5.76 11.95 0.06
N LEU A 141 4.65 11.32 -0.31
CA LEU A 141 4.04 11.43 -1.64
C LEU A 141 3.52 12.84 -1.94
N ALA A 142 2.91 13.51 -0.95
CA ALA A 142 2.48 14.90 -1.10
C ALA A 142 3.65 15.83 -1.40
N ALA A 143 4.79 15.63 -0.73
CA ALA A 143 6.00 16.41 -0.95
C ALA A 143 6.61 16.22 -2.35
N GLN A 144 6.13 15.24 -3.13
CA GLN A 144 6.54 14.99 -4.52
C GLN A 144 5.50 15.39 -5.54
N GLY A 145 4.37 15.94 -5.11
CA GLY A 145 3.31 16.40 -6.01
C GLY A 145 2.31 15.32 -6.43
N PHE A 146 2.41 14.09 -5.92
CA PHE A 146 1.34 13.11 -6.13
C PHE A 146 0.05 13.57 -5.44
N ARG A 147 -1.08 13.37 -6.10
CA ARG A 147 -2.40 13.77 -5.59
C ARG A 147 -3.24 12.57 -5.18
N TRP A 148 -3.10 11.45 -5.88
CA TRP A 148 -3.92 10.27 -5.70
C TRP A 148 -3.06 9.05 -5.40
N VAL A 149 -3.45 8.32 -4.36
CA VAL A 149 -2.93 6.99 -4.09
C VAL A 149 -3.99 5.96 -4.44
N VAL A 150 -3.59 4.91 -5.13
CA VAL A 150 -4.45 3.76 -5.46
C VAL A 150 -3.86 2.47 -4.91
N PHE A 151 -4.71 1.60 -4.40
CA PHE A 151 -4.26 0.38 -3.74
C PHE A 151 -5.38 -0.65 -3.65
N THR A 152 -4.98 -1.90 -3.44
CA THR A 152 -5.91 -2.99 -3.11
C THR A 152 -6.02 -3.14 -1.59
N ALA A 153 -7.22 -3.00 -1.04
CA ALA A 153 -7.46 -3.05 0.40
C ALA A 153 -8.46 -4.12 0.83
N THR A 154 -8.01 -4.96 1.76
CA THR A 154 -8.86 -5.83 2.58
C THR A 154 -9.69 -5.00 3.59
N PRO A 155 -10.79 -5.53 4.14
CA PRO A 155 -11.60 -4.85 5.16
C PRO A 155 -10.78 -4.30 6.34
N ALA A 156 -9.75 -5.05 6.74
CA ALA A 156 -8.76 -4.64 7.72
C ALA A 156 -8.09 -3.31 7.35
N LEU A 157 -7.48 -3.24 6.17
CA LEU A 157 -6.79 -2.04 5.73
C LEU A 157 -7.78 -0.87 5.57
N ARG A 158 -8.97 -1.11 5.01
CA ARG A 158 -10.04 -0.10 4.91
C ARG A 158 -10.41 0.50 6.27
N ASN A 159 -10.53 -0.33 7.30
CA ASN A 159 -10.82 0.14 8.66
C ASN A 159 -9.68 1.02 9.23
N SER A 160 -8.43 0.79 8.82
CA SER A 160 -7.31 1.64 9.22
C SER A 160 -7.42 3.05 8.63
N PHE A 161 -7.81 3.17 7.36
CA PHE A 161 -8.11 4.47 6.74
C PHE A 161 -9.32 5.16 7.35
N GLN A 162 -10.42 4.42 7.59
CA GLN A 162 -11.63 4.96 8.23
C GLN A 162 -11.34 5.54 9.62
N ARG A 163 -10.52 4.84 10.43
CA ARG A 163 -10.12 5.32 11.77
C ARG A 163 -9.18 6.53 11.74
N LEU A 164 -8.57 6.83 10.59
CA LEU A 164 -7.81 8.05 10.35
C LEU A 164 -8.70 9.16 9.74
N GLY A 165 -10.00 8.92 9.55
CA GLY A 165 -10.89 9.87 8.89
C GLY A 165 -10.56 10.11 7.41
N LEU A 166 -9.80 9.20 6.78
CA LEU A 166 -9.41 9.32 5.38
C LEU A 166 -10.49 8.75 4.48
N ALA A 167 -11.02 9.58 3.58
CA ALA A 167 -12.04 9.17 2.64
C ALA A 167 -11.44 8.33 1.52
N LEU A 168 -12.02 7.15 1.28
CA LEU A 168 -11.64 6.27 0.19
C LEU A 168 -12.79 6.14 -0.81
N ARG A 169 -12.41 6.05 -2.08
CA ARG A 169 -13.32 5.81 -3.21
C ARG A 169 -13.09 4.40 -3.71
N THR A 170 -14.12 3.56 -3.73
CA THR A 170 -14.03 2.20 -4.28
C THR A 170 -14.03 2.27 -5.80
N LEU A 171 -13.00 1.69 -6.42
CA LEU A 171 -12.87 1.62 -7.88
C LEU A 171 -13.37 0.30 -8.44
N GLY A 172 -13.30 -0.80 -7.68
CA GLY A 172 -13.80 -2.12 -8.11
C GLY A 172 -13.39 -3.25 -7.17
N PRO A 173 -13.93 -4.47 -7.37
CA PRO A 173 -13.43 -5.66 -6.67
C PRO A 173 -12.05 -6.04 -7.20
N ALA A 174 -11.17 -6.56 -6.33
CA ALA A 174 -9.95 -7.23 -6.78
C ALA A 174 -10.24 -8.72 -6.97
N ASP A 175 -10.84 -9.06 -8.12
CA ASP A 175 -11.28 -10.42 -8.45
C ASP A 175 -10.07 -11.35 -8.68
N PRO A 176 -9.94 -12.46 -7.93
CA PRO A 176 -8.86 -13.43 -8.15
C PRO A 176 -8.88 -14.06 -9.54
N ALA A 177 -10.01 -14.10 -10.25
CA ALA A 177 -10.07 -14.62 -11.62
C ALA A 177 -9.15 -13.86 -12.58
N CYS A 178 -8.89 -12.58 -12.32
CA CYS A 178 -7.97 -11.74 -13.09
C CYS A 178 -6.48 -12.15 -12.93
N MET A 179 -6.16 -12.99 -11.95
CA MET A 179 -4.79 -13.39 -11.61
C MET A 179 -4.40 -14.78 -12.11
N GLY A 180 -5.35 -15.57 -12.63
CA GLY A 180 -5.07 -16.93 -13.09
C GLY A 180 -4.41 -17.79 -12.01
N GLU A 181 -3.36 -18.53 -12.38
CA GLU A 181 -2.63 -19.41 -11.46
C GLU A 181 -1.91 -18.65 -10.34
N GLU A 182 -1.53 -17.37 -10.56
CA GLU A 182 -0.89 -16.54 -9.53
C GLU A 182 -1.81 -16.33 -8.32
N ALA A 183 -3.14 -16.42 -8.48
CA ALA A 183 -4.10 -16.26 -7.40
C ALA A 183 -3.82 -17.21 -6.22
N ARG A 184 -3.38 -18.45 -6.50
CA ARG A 184 -3.08 -19.45 -5.47
C ARG A 184 -1.90 -19.05 -4.58
N GLU A 185 -0.97 -18.25 -5.10
CA GLU A 185 0.17 -17.78 -4.33
C GLU A 185 -0.22 -16.75 -3.26
N TRP A 186 -1.43 -16.20 -3.33
CA TRP A 186 -1.95 -15.25 -2.35
C TRP A 186 -2.70 -15.93 -1.19
N GLY A 187 -2.77 -17.26 -1.14
CA GLY A 187 -3.44 -18.02 -0.09
C GLY A 187 -4.87 -17.52 0.16
N SER A 188 -5.21 -17.25 1.42
CA SER A 188 -6.54 -16.75 1.84
C SER A 188 -6.72 -15.23 1.68
N TYR A 189 -5.82 -14.51 0.98
CA TYR A 189 -5.93 -13.06 0.79
C TYR A 189 -7.22 -12.66 0.08
N TYR A 190 -7.57 -13.33 -1.02
CA TYR A 190 -8.77 -13.02 -1.82
C TYR A 190 -10.07 -13.42 -1.13
N GLU A 191 -10.04 -14.38 -0.20
CA GLU A 191 -11.19 -14.72 0.67
C GLU A 191 -11.63 -13.53 1.53
N ARG A 192 -10.77 -12.52 1.69
CA ARG A 192 -11.10 -11.27 2.41
C ARG A 192 -11.84 -10.25 1.55
N CYS A 193 -12.21 -10.58 0.31
CA CYS A 193 -12.86 -9.68 -0.64
C CYS A 193 -12.14 -8.31 -0.72
N PRO A 194 -10.86 -8.31 -1.13
CA PRO A 194 -10.13 -7.06 -1.34
C PRO A 194 -10.80 -6.20 -2.42
N GLN A 195 -10.71 -4.88 -2.25
CA GLN A 195 -11.24 -3.91 -3.21
C GLN A 195 -10.13 -2.99 -3.69
N VAL A 196 -10.15 -2.66 -4.97
CA VAL A 196 -9.34 -1.57 -5.53
C VAL A 196 -9.95 -0.25 -5.08
N MET A 197 -9.13 0.61 -4.50
CA MET A 197 -9.57 1.88 -3.91
C MET A 197 -8.61 3.00 -4.27
N ALA A 198 -9.13 4.23 -4.23
CA ALA A 198 -8.37 5.46 -4.34
C ALA A 198 -8.56 6.34 -3.11
N GLY A 199 -7.50 7.01 -2.68
CA GLY A 199 -7.50 8.02 -1.64
C GLY A 199 -6.78 9.29 -2.09
N GLU A 200 -7.23 10.44 -1.60
CA GLU A 200 -6.56 11.70 -1.84
C GLU A 200 -5.40 11.87 -0.85
N ILE A 201 -4.19 12.08 -1.36
CA ILE A 201 -2.96 12.10 -0.58
C ILE A 201 -2.94 13.27 0.41
N ALA A 202 -3.52 14.41 0.02
CA ALA A 202 -3.58 15.61 0.85
C ALA A 202 -4.25 15.37 2.21
N GLN A 203 -5.27 14.51 2.26
CA GLN A 203 -5.98 14.19 3.51
C GLN A 203 -5.07 13.50 4.53
N GLY A 204 -4.25 12.54 4.06
CA GLY A 204 -3.26 11.87 4.91
C GLY A 204 -2.08 12.77 5.27
N ALA A 205 -1.64 13.61 4.33
CA ALA A 205 -0.50 14.52 4.53
C ALA A 205 -0.80 15.63 5.55
N ALA A 206 -2.05 16.11 5.59
CA ALA A 206 -2.51 17.13 6.53
C ALA A 206 -2.94 16.57 7.91
N HIS A 207 -2.92 15.25 8.10
CA HIS A 207 -3.46 14.63 9.30
C HIS A 207 -2.63 14.94 10.56
N PRO A 208 -3.23 15.34 11.71
CA PRO A 208 -2.50 15.77 12.91
C PRO A 208 -1.56 14.71 13.50
N LEU A 209 -1.98 13.43 13.47
CA LEU A 209 -1.17 12.32 13.97
C LEU A 209 0.09 12.04 13.14
N ARG A 210 0.28 12.73 12.00
CA ARG A 210 1.50 12.61 11.20
C ARG A 210 2.74 13.05 11.98
N ALA A 211 2.62 13.92 12.98
CA ALA A 211 3.75 14.31 13.83
C ALA A 211 4.43 13.11 14.54
N GLY A 212 3.69 12.01 14.76
CA GLY A 212 4.24 10.75 15.30
C GLY A 212 4.91 9.84 14.25
N ALA A 213 4.87 10.22 12.98
CA ALA A 213 5.48 9.54 11.84
C ALA A 213 6.51 10.46 11.19
N ALA A 214 7.79 10.27 11.52
CA ALA A 214 8.85 11.08 10.92
C ALA A 214 9.23 10.52 9.53
N LEU A 215 9.74 11.39 8.67
CA LEU A 215 10.50 10.97 7.50
C LEU A 215 11.98 10.94 7.89
N ALA A 216 12.71 9.90 7.47
CA ALA A 216 14.16 9.91 7.61
C ALA A 216 14.74 11.10 6.80
N PRO A 217 15.80 11.76 7.29
CA PRO A 217 16.49 12.81 6.53
C PRO A 217 16.86 12.31 5.12
N GLY A 218 16.47 13.04 4.07
CA GLY A 218 16.76 12.65 2.68
C GLY A 218 15.81 11.59 2.09
N CYS A 219 14.68 11.29 2.73
CA CYS A 219 13.63 10.46 2.15
C CYS A 219 12.97 11.19 0.96
N ARG A 220 13.42 10.86 -0.25
CA ARG A 220 12.79 11.24 -1.53
C ARG A 220 12.31 9.97 -2.21
N PHE A 221 11.18 10.03 -2.90
CA PHE A 221 10.77 9.01 -3.85
C PHE A 221 11.86 8.88 -4.90
N LEU A 222 12.24 7.64 -5.13
CA LEU A 222 13.19 7.31 -6.16
C LEU A 222 12.40 7.24 -7.46
N PRO A 223 12.66 8.11 -8.44
CA PRO A 223 12.14 7.87 -9.78
C PRO A 223 12.65 6.50 -10.21
N CYS A 224 11.71 5.63 -10.58
CA CYS A 224 12.05 4.30 -11.05
C CYS A 224 12.68 4.45 -12.43
N GLY A 225 13.99 4.20 -12.55
CA GLY A 225 14.73 4.32 -13.81
C GLY A 225 15.67 5.52 -13.85
N GLY A 226 16.79 5.39 -13.13
CA GLY A 226 17.98 6.20 -13.33
C GLY A 226 19.16 5.28 -13.09
N GLU A 227 19.56 4.55 -14.15
CA GLU A 227 20.87 3.93 -14.22
C GLU A 227 21.92 4.92 -13.72
N GLY A 228 22.95 4.39 -13.05
CA GLY A 228 24.18 5.13 -12.92
C GLY A 228 24.57 5.63 -14.30
N ALA A 229 24.65 6.95 -14.45
CA ALA A 229 25.46 7.54 -15.50
C ALA A 229 26.91 7.14 -15.17
N HIS A 230 27.30 5.94 -15.60
CA HIS A 230 28.67 5.67 -15.96
C HIS A 230 29.03 6.73 -17.00
N VAL A 231 29.72 7.78 -16.54
CA VAL A 231 30.54 8.61 -17.42
C VAL A 231 31.66 7.70 -17.92
N ALA A 232 31.40 7.05 -19.05
CA ALA A 232 32.44 6.56 -19.93
C ALA A 232 32.81 7.71 -20.88
N GLY A 233 34.07 8.13 -20.83
CA GLY A 233 34.76 8.79 -21.94
C GLY A 233 34.73 10.31 -21.97
N ARG A 234 35.73 10.93 -21.35
CA ARG A 234 36.88 11.50 -22.08
C ARG A 234 38.10 11.58 -21.18
#